data_AF-A0A7W8BWE0-F1
#
_entry.id   AF-A0A7W8BWE0-F1
#
_cell.length_a   1.000
_cell.length_b   1.000
_cell.length_c   1.000
_cell.angle_alpha   90.00
_cell.angle_beta   90.00
_cell.angle_gamma   90.00
#
_symmetry.space_group_name_H-M   'P 1'
#
loop_
_entity.id
_entity.type
_entity.pdbx_description
1 polymer ?
#
loop_
_entity_poly.entity_id
_entity_poly.type
_entity_poly.pdbx_seq_one_letter_code
_entity_poly.pdbx_strand_id
1 'polypeptide(L)' 'MNNAESSTAASGLTWFKSSYSGTEGGQCVEVAASSAAVHIRDSKAVAGPMVAVSREAWAGFVGLASSEQRV' A
#
# COMPACT_ATOMS: atom_id res chain seq x y z
N MET A 1 1.33 13.18 -20.85
CA MET A 1 1.34 13.25 -19.38
C MET A 1 -0.06 13.62 -18.89
N ASN A 2 -0.89 12.66 -18.49
CA ASN A 2 -2.21 12.97 -17.94
C ASN A 2 -2.25 12.42 -16.50
N ASN A 3 -1.84 13.30 -15.59
CA ASN A 3 -1.79 13.11 -14.15
C ASN A 3 -3.14 13.56 -13.55
N ALA A 4 -4.20 12.87 -13.93
CA ALA A 4 -5.52 12.92 -13.31
C ALA A 4 -5.87 11.43 -13.10
N GLU A 5 -6.17 10.94 -11.91
CA GLU A 5 -7.12 11.50 -10.97
C GLU A 5 -6.64 11.24 -9.54
N SER A 6 -6.31 12.35 -8.90
CA SER A 6 -6.22 12.50 -7.45
C SER A 6 -7.62 12.31 -6.87
N SER A 7 -8.09 11.07 -6.83
CA SER A 7 -9.42 10.75 -6.26
C SER A 7 -9.30 10.63 -4.76
N THR A 8 -9.42 11.79 -4.14
CA THR A 8 -9.96 12.02 -2.80
C THR A 8 -9.11 11.57 -1.62
N ALA A 9 -8.58 12.60 -0.94
CA ALA A 9 -8.23 12.67 0.47
C ALA A 9 -9.38 12.20 1.39
N ALA A 10 -9.76 10.93 1.33
CA ALA A 10 -10.90 10.38 2.09
C ALA A 10 -10.57 10.09 3.56
N SER A 11 -9.31 10.28 3.97
CA SER A 11 -8.78 10.20 5.33
C SER A 11 -7.38 10.82 5.24
N GLY A 12 -6.81 11.41 6.29
CA GLY A 12 -5.47 12.04 6.27
C GLY A 12 -4.30 11.06 6.06
N LEU A 13 -4.42 10.14 5.11
CA LEU A 13 -3.51 9.06 4.78
C LEU A 13 -2.69 9.43 3.55
N THR A 14 -1.38 9.42 3.69
CA THR A 14 -0.44 9.59 2.57
C THR A 14 -0.14 8.23 1.95
N TRP A 15 -0.56 8.04 0.70
CA TRP A 15 -0.41 6.78 -0.02
C TRP A 15 0.90 6.69 -0.79
N PHE A 16 1.55 5.53 -0.70
CA PHE A 16 2.76 5.17 -1.41
C PHE A 16 2.48 4.00 -2.34
N LYS A 17 2.70 4.21 -3.63
CA LYS A 17 2.53 3.19 -4.67
C LYS A 17 3.81 2.38 -4.83
N SER A 18 3.69 1.07 -4.96
CA SER A 18 4.84 0.20 -5.23
C SER A 18 5.44 0.50 -6.61
N SER A 19 6.78 0.47 -6.71
CA SER A 19 7.50 0.62 -7.98
C SER A 19 7.25 -0.55 -8.95
N TYR A 20 6.81 -1.69 -8.43
CA TYR A 20 6.43 -2.86 -9.23
C TYR A 20 5.00 -2.75 -9.80
N SER A 21 4.25 -1.69 -9.45
CA SER A 21 2.91 -1.44 -9.95
C SER A 21 2.94 -0.73 -11.30
N GLY A 22 2.97 -1.53 -12.37
CA GLY A 22 2.95 -1.07 -13.76
C GLY A 22 1.61 -1.32 -14.49
N THR A 23 1.50 -0.74 -15.69
CA THR A 23 0.34 -0.91 -16.60
C THR A 23 0.34 -2.25 -17.33
N GLU A 24 1.48 -2.94 -17.40
CA GLU A 24 1.67 -4.22 -18.12
C GLU A 24 1.30 -5.46 -17.29
N GLY A 25 0.43 -5.32 -16.28
CA GLY A 25 -0.04 -6.46 -15.47
C GLY A 25 0.80 -6.77 -14.23
N GLY A 26 1.69 -5.86 -13.80
CA GLY A 26 2.39 -5.96 -12.53
C GLY A 26 1.47 -5.90 -11.31
N GLN A 27 1.96 -6.35 -10.16
CA GLN A 27 1.25 -6.31 -8.88
C GLN A 27 0.90 -4.86 -8.49
N CYS A 28 -0.38 -4.55 -8.31
CA CYS A 28 -0.91 -3.19 -8.14
C CYS A 28 -1.23 -2.90 -6.67
N VAL A 29 -0.24 -2.44 -5.90
CA VAL A 29 -0.40 -2.22 -4.46
C VAL A 29 -0.01 -0.79 -4.07
N GLU A 30 -0.87 -0.18 -3.25
CA GLU A 30 -0.61 1.05 -2.53
C GLU A 30 -0.71 0.82 -1.02
N VAL A 31 0.17 1.47 -0.26
CA VAL A 31 0.17 1.43 1.20
C VAL A 31 0.13 2.82 1.81
N ALA A 32 -0.55 3.00 2.93
CA ALA A 32 -0.51 4.22 3.74
C ALA A 32 -0.36 3.87 5.22
N ALA A 33 0.57 4.53 5.90
CA ALA A 33 0.76 4.36 7.33
C ALA A 33 -0.01 5.43 8.10
N SER A 34 -0.73 5.02 9.13
CA SER A 34 -1.32 5.88 10.16
C SER A 34 -0.71 5.58 11.53
N SER A 35 -1.20 6.26 12.57
CA SER A 35 -0.77 5.99 13.96
C SER A 35 -1.20 4.61 14.44
N ALA A 36 -2.33 4.09 13.96
CA ALA A 36 -2.91 2.82 14.44
C ALA A 36 -2.64 1.64 13.51
N ALA A 37 -2.51 1.87 12.20
CA ALA A 37 -2.51 0.80 11.21
C ALA A 37 -1.71 1.14 9.95
N VAL A 38 -1.32 0.10 9.23
CA VAL A 38 -0.95 0.18 7.82
C VAL A 38 -2.13 -0.25 6.98
N HIS A 39 -2.54 0.65 6.10
CA HIS A 39 -3.61 0.46 5.14
C HIS A 39 -3.02 0.00 3.81
N ILE A 40 -3.65 -1.00 3.20
CA ILE A 40 -3.20 -1.61 1.94
C ILE A 40 -4.41 -1.68 1.02
N ARG A 41 -4.24 -1.24 -0.22
CA ARG A 41 -5.29 -1.32 -1.24
C ARG A 41 -4.72 -1.67 -2.60
N ASP A 42 -5.61 -2.10 -3.48
CA ASP A 42 -5.31 -2.27 -4.89
C ASP A 42 -5.27 -0.89 -5.58
N SER A 43 -4.19 -0.60 -6.30
CA SER A 43 -4.01 0.71 -6.96
C SER A 43 -4.96 0.95 -8.13
N LYS A 44 -5.56 -0.10 -8.70
CA LYS A 44 -6.53 -0.04 -9.80
C LYS A 44 -7.97 0.04 -9.28
N ALA A 45 -8.21 -0.42 -8.07
CA ALA A 45 -9.51 -0.36 -7.39
C ALA A 45 -9.45 0.54 -6.15
N VAL A 46 -9.12 1.83 -6.33
CA VAL A 46 -8.99 2.80 -5.23
C VAL A 46 -10.25 3.00 -4.38
N ALA A 47 -11.43 2.75 -4.96
CA ALA A 47 -12.72 2.76 -4.25
C ALA A 47 -13.15 1.38 -3.71
N GLY A 48 -12.32 0.36 -3.92
CA GLY A 48 -12.55 -1.01 -3.47
C GLY A 48 -12.18 -1.23 -2.00
N PRO A 49 -12.27 -2.48 -1.53
CA PRO A 49 -11.91 -2.85 -0.17
C PRO A 49 -10.46 -2.52 0.18
N MET A 50 -10.25 -2.09 1.43
CA MET A 50 -8.94 -1.79 1.99
C MET A 50 -8.66 -2.73 3.15
N VAL A 51 -7.46 -3.30 3.16
CA VAL A 51 -6.97 -4.10 4.29
C VAL A 51 -6.29 -3.16 5.27
N ALA A 52 -6.64 -3.27 6.56
CA ALA A 52 -5.97 -2.55 7.64
C ALA A 52 -5.26 -3.56 8.54
N VAL A 53 -3.95 -3.40 8.70
CA VAL A 53 -3.11 -4.24 9.55
C VAL A 53 -2.60 -3.40 10.70
N SER A 54 -2.65 -3.90 11.94
CA SER A 54 -2.11 -3.15 13.08
C SER A 54 -0.61 -2.87 12.89
N ARG A 55 -0.12 -1.80 13.53
CA ARG A 55 1.29 -1.41 13.40
C ARG A 55 2.24 -2.51 13.89
N GLU A 56 1.87 -3.20 14.96
CA GLU A 56 2.66 -4.28 15.55
C GLU A 56 2.72 -5.50 14.62
N ALA A 57 1.58 -5.90 14.06
CA ALA A 57 1.51 -7.01 13.12
C ALA A 57 2.29 -6.70 11.83
N TRP A 58 2.20 -5.47 11.32
CA TRP A 58 2.96 -5.04 10.15
C TRP A 58 4.47 -5.04 10.42
N ALA A 59 4.92 -4.56 11.58
CA ALA A 59 6.32 -4.59 11.96
C ALA A 59 6.86 -6.03 12.05
N GLY A 60 6.10 -6.95 12.66
CA GLY A 60 6.44 -8.37 12.70
C GLY A 60 6.55 -8.99 11.30
N PHE A 61 5.58 -8.69 10.43
CA PHE A 61 5.59 -9.14 9.04
C PHE A 61 6.81 -8.66 8.26
N VAL A 62 7.15 -7.37 8.33
CA VAL A 62 8.34 -6.81 7.64
C VAL A 62 9.63 -7.38 8.21
N GLY A 63 9.69 -7.60 9.53
CA GLY A 63 10.82 -8.27 10.17
C GLY A 63 11.07 -9.66 9.59
N LEU A 64 10.02 -10.46 9.44
CA LEU A 64 10.10 -11.78 8.80
C LEU A 64 10.46 -11.69 7.31
N ALA A 65 9.82 -10.82 6.56
CA ALA A 65 10.07 -10.68 5.11
C ALA A 65 11.51 -10.27 4.80
N SER A 66 12.10 -9.40 5.65
CA SER A 66 13.49 -8.95 5.48
C SER A 66 14.53 -9.99 5.91
N SER A 67 14.19 -10.93 6.80
CA SER A 67 15.09 -12.03 7.15
C SER A 67 15.19 -13.09 6.06
N GLU A 68 14.10 -13.33 5.33
CA GLU A 68 14.07 -14.29 4.20
C GLU A 68 14.80 -13.77 2.95
N GLN A 69 14.98 -12.45 2.81
CA GLN A 69 15.68 -11.82 1.67
C GLN A 69 17.21 -11.90 1.77
N ARG A 70 17.75 -12.56 2.82
CA ARG A 70 19.19 -12.69 3.10
C ARG A 70 19.82 -13.95 2.47
N VAL A 71 19.50 -14.22 1.20
CA VAL A 71 20.14 -15.28 0.39
C VAL A 71 21.07 -14.65 -0.64
#